data_AF-A0ABD5B0P3-F1
#
_entry.id   AF-A0ABD5B0P3-F1
#
_cell.length_a   1.000
_cell.length_b   1.000
_cell.length_c   1.000
_cell.angle_alpha   90.00
_cell.angle_beta   90.00
_cell.angle_gamma   90.00
#
_symmetry.space_group_name_H-M   'P 1'
#
loop_
_entity.id
_entity.type
_entity.pdbx_description
1 polymer ?
#
loop_
_entity_poly.entity_id
_entity_poly.type
_entity_poly.pdbx_seq_one_letter_code
_entity_poly.pdbx_strand_id
1 'polypeptide(L)'
;METTISKLNKHVEQLLKGINEYEPIEINSSLSHLLDMYSIPDEAKIACLTIDTSMRHLDAIGDNHLSKKAILIGDLLSAHFYTLLANIQDSAFQLAMSNAIVKINEDKSSINQNDLT
;
A
#
# COMPACT_ATOMS: atom_id res chain seq x y z
N MET A 1 -10.42 0.61 20.90
CA MET A 1 -9.14 1.10 20.37
C MET A 1 -9.25 1.11 18.86
N GLU A 2 -8.85 2.19 18.19
CA GLU A 2 -8.95 2.25 16.74
C GLU A 2 -7.85 1.39 16.11
N THR A 3 -8.21 0.47 15.21
CA THR A 3 -7.28 -0.45 14.53
C THR A 3 -6.58 0.22 13.36
N THR A 4 -5.41 -0.28 12.98
CA THR A 4 -4.65 0.26 11.82
C THR A 4 -5.50 0.27 10.55
N ILE A 5 -6.27 -0.79 10.29
CA ILE A 5 -7.21 -0.85 9.15
C ILE A 5 -8.31 0.22 9.21
N SER A 6 -8.86 0.52 10.39
CA SER A 6 -9.85 1.59 10.55
C SER A 6 -9.26 2.96 10.23
N LYS A 7 -8.01 3.22 10.66
CA LYS A 7 -7.29 4.47 10.35
C LYS A 7 -7.00 4.58 8.86
N LEU A 8 -6.54 3.49 8.23
CA LEU A 8 -6.28 3.48 6.80
C LEU A 8 -7.56 3.72 5.99
N ASN A 9 -8.67 3.09 6.33
CA ASN A 9 -9.96 3.33 5.65
C ASN A 9 -10.34 4.82 5.66
N LYS A 10 -10.19 5.50 6.81
CA LYS A 10 -10.43 6.95 6.90
C LYS A 10 -9.50 7.75 6.00
N HIS A 11 -8.22 7.38 5.92
CA HIS A 11 -7.27 8.04 5.02
C HIS A 11 -7.66 7.83 3.55
N VAL A 12 -8.04 6.62 3.17
CA VAL A 12 -8.49 6.28 1.81
C VAL A 12 -9.75 7.06 1.44
N GLU A 13 -10.75 7.10 2.33
CA GLU A 13 -11.97 7.90 2.13
C GLU A 13 -11.67 9.38 1.90
N GLN A 14 -10.69 9.94 2.61
CA GLN A 14 -10.26 11.32 2.44
C GLN A 14 -9.50 11.55 1.13
N LEU A 15 -8.58 10.64 0.77
CA LEU A 15 -7.81 10.72 -0.47
C LEU A 15 -8.70 10.64 -1.70
N LEU A 16 -9.72 9.79 -1.65
CA LEU A 16 -10.65 9.54 -2.75
C LEU A 16 -11.85 10.47 -2.74
N LYS A 17 -11.85 11.50 -1.88
CA LYS A 17 -12.94 12.45 -1.81
C LYS A 17 -13.11 13.17 -3.15
N GLY A 18 -14.27 12.96 -3.78
CA GLY A 18 -14.59 13.53 -5.09
C GLY A 18 -14.31 12.59 -6.27
N ILE A 19 -13.77 11.39 -6.02
CA ILE A 19 -13.67 10.30 -7.00
C ILE A 19 -14.89 9.40 -6.81
N ASN A 20 -15.80 9.46 -7.78
CA ASN A 20 -17.11 8.80 -7.66
C ASN A 20 -17.12 7.34 -8.14
N GLU A 21 -16.11 6.94 -8.92
CA GLU A 21 -15.99 5.59 -9.47
C GLU A 21 -14.53 5.14 -9.37
N TYR A 22 -14.29 4.12 -8.55
CA TYR A 22 -13.01 3.43 -8.45
C TYR A 22 -13.25 1.95 -8.10
N GLU A 23 -12.33 1.10 -8.53
CA GLU A 23 -12.36 -0.33 -8.26
C GLU A 23 -12.19 -0.61 -6.75
N PRO A 24 -12.76 -1.72 -6.22
CA PRO A 24 -12.62 -2.07 -4.82
C PRO A 24 -11.15 -2.12 -4.35
N ILE A 25 -10.89 -1.54 -3.19
CA ILE A 25 -9.57 -1.53 -2.56
C ILE A 25 -9.57 -2.57 -1.45
N GLU A 26 -8.83 -3.67 -1.66
CA GLU A 26 -8.69 -4.73 -0.68
C GLU A 26 -7.54 -4.45 0.27
N ILE A 27 -7.86 -4.20 1.54
CA ILE A 27 -6.88 -3.97 2.59
C ILE A 27 -6.65 -5.27 3.37
N ASN A 28 -5.38 -5.63 3.60
CA ASN A 28 -5.05 -6.84 4.34
C ASN A 28 -5.37 -6.75 5.84
N SER A 29 -6.44 -7.42 6.25
CA SER A 29 -6.82 -7.55 7.66
C SER A 29 -5.78 -8.29 8.50
N SER A 30 -5.17 -9.36 7.99
CA SER A 30 -4.13 -10.13 8.69
C SER A 30 -2.88 -9.28 8.95
N LEU A 31 -2.42 -8.52 7.96
CA LEU A 31 -1.30 -7.59 8.14
C LEU A 31 -1.66 -6.47 9.11
N SER A 32 -2.87 -5.91 9.02
CA SER A 32 -3.33 -4.91 10.00
C SER A 32 -3.28 -5.45 11.43
N HIS A 33 -3.77 -6.67 11.67
CA HIS A 33 -3.73 -7.27 12.99
C HIS A 33 -2.31 -7.50 13.49
N LEU A 34 -1.40 -7.94 12.61
CA LEU A 34 0.02 -8.07 12.95
C LEU A 34 0.64 -6.72 13.33
N LEU A 35 0.36 -5.67 12.56
CA LEU A 35 0.85 -4.31 12.81
C LEU A 35 0.29 -3.73 14.12
N ASP A 36 -0.97 -4.02 14.45
CA ASP A 36 -1.60 -3.60 15.71
C ASP A 36 -0.88 -4.18 16.94
N MET A 37 -0.21 -5.34 16.80
CA MET A 37 0.58 -5.97 17.86
C MET A 37 1.99 -5.37 18.04
N TYR A 38 2.51 -4.65 17.03
CA TYR A 38 3.85 -4.07 17.11
C TYR A 38 3.88 -2.77 17.92
N SER A 39 4.97 -2.58 18.67
CA SER A 39 5.27 -1.34 19.39
C SER A 39 6.07 -0.38 18.50
N ILE A 40 5.44 0.06 17.42
CA ILE A 40 5.97 1.07 16.47
C ILE A 40 4.98 2.24 16.34
N PRO A 41 5.41 3.41 15.84
CA PRO A 41 4.52 4.55 15.64
C PRO A 41 3.30 4.21 14.78
N ASP A 42 2.16 4.83 15.08
CA ASP A 42 0.92 4.59 14.35
C ASP A 42 1.05 5.00 12.86
N GLU A 43 1.72 6.12 12.54
CA GLU A 43 1.99 6.48 11.15
C GLU A 43 2.81 5.40 10.42
N ALA A 44 3.76 4.76 11.09
CA ALA A 44 4.57 3.70 10.48
C ALA A 44 3.73 2.45 10.17
N LYS A 45 2.79 2.09 11.06
CA LYS A 45 1.82 1.00 10.81
C LYS A 45 0.95 1.32 9.60
N ILE A 46 0.39 2.52 9.56
CA ILE A 46 -0.48 2.96 8.46
C ILE A 46 0.32 3.01 7.17
N ALA A 47 1.55 3.54 7.17
CA ALA A 47 2.42 3.58 6.00
C ALA A 47 2.69 2.17 5.46
N CYS A 48 3.06 1.23 6.33
CA CYS A 48 3.28 -0.17 5.95
C CYS A 48 2.03 -0.80 5.30
N LEU A 49 0.86 -0.63 5.92
CA LEU A 49 -0.39 -1.15 5.37
C LEU A 49 -0.82 -0.43 4.08
N THR A 50 -0.49 0.86 3.93
CA THR A 50 -0.81 1.66 2.74
C THR A 50 -0.04 1.18 1.52
N ILE A 51 1.28 1.03 1.65
CA ILE A 51 2.11 0.60 0.52
C ILE A 51 1.81 -0.85 0.13
N ASP A 52 1.53 -1.69 1.11
CA ASP A 52 1.09 -3.06 0.89
C ASP A 52 -0.24 -3.11 0.11
N THR A 53 -1.23 -2.31 0.52
CA THR A 53 -2.50 -2.16 -0.20
C THR A 53 -2.27 -1.67 -1.63
N SER A 54 -1.41 -0.66 -1.81
CA SER A 54 -1.07 -0.11 -3.13
C SER A 54 -0.49 -1.17 -4.06
N MET A 55 0.53 -1.91 -3.59
CA MET A 55 1.22 -2.91 -4.40
C MET A 55 0.29 -4.05 -4.81
N ARG A 56 -0.57 -4.53 -3.91
CA ARG A 56 -1.56 -5.57 -4.25
C ARG A 56 -2.65 -5.08 -5.18
N HIS A 57 -3.07 -3.83 -5.01
CA HIS A 57 -4.06 -3.24 -5.90
C HIS A 57 -3.52 -3.18 -7.34
N LEU A 58 -2.22 -2.85 -7.51
CA LEU A 58 -1.56 -2.85 -8.81
C LEU A 58 -1.38 -4.27 -9.38
N ASP A 59 -1.03 -5.26 -8.54
CA ASP A 59 -0.95 -6.66 -8.96
C ASP A 59 -2.29 -7.16 -9.53
N ALA A 60 -3.39 -6.84 -8.84
CA ALA A 60 -4.74 -7.23 -9.24
C ALA A 60 -5.17 -6.66 -10.61
N ILE A 61 -4.52 -5.61 -11.12
CA ILE A 61 -4.81 -5.05 -12.45
C ILE A 61 -4.38 -6.03 -13.54
N GLY A 62 -3.22 -6.67 -13.36
CA GLY A 62 -2.71 -7.68 -14.29
C GLY A 62 -3.58 -8.94 -14.29
N ASP A 63 -3.98 -9.39 -13.11
CA ASP A 63 -4.69 -10.67 -12.94
C ASP A 63 -6.21 -10.56 -13.23
N ASN A 64 -6.86 -9.48 -12.79
CA ASN A 64 -8.33 -9.35 -12.82
C ASN A 64 -8.86 -8.44 -13.93
N HIS A 65 -8.03 -8.03 -14.90
CA HIS A 65 -8.43 -7.14 -16.00
C HIS A 65 -9.09 -5.83 -15.51
N LEU A 66 -8.64 -5.30 -14.37
CA LEU A 66 -9.16 -4.03 -13.85
C LEU A 66 -8.90 -2.91 -14.85
N SER A 67 -9.72 -1.85 -14.80
CA SER A 67 -9.54 -0.76 -15.75
C SER A 67 -8.21 -0.06 -15.50
N LYS A 68 -7.66 0.61 -16.53
CA LYS A 68 -6.46 1.44 -16.36
C LYS A 68 -6.62 2.54 -15.31
N LYS A 69 -7.85 2.87 -14.88
CA LYS A 69 -8.10 3.82 -13.78
C LYS A 69 -7.64 3.28 -12.43
N ALA A 70 -7.65 1.95 -12.22
CA ALA A 70 -7.13 1.32 -11.01
C ALA A 70 -5.64 1.61 -10.79
N ILE A 71 -4.87 1.83 -11.87
CA ILE A 71 -3.45 2.22 -11.79
C ILE A 71 -3.33 3.54 -11.00
N LEU A 72 -4.20 4.51 -11.29
CA LEU A 72 -4.19 5.81 -10.62
C LEU A 72 -4.51 5.70 -9.13
N ILE A 73 -5.38 4.77 -8.74
CA ILE A 73 -5.70 4.51 -7.34
C ILE A 73 -4.48 3.90 -6.63
N GLY A 74 -3.84 2.91 -7.26
CA GLY A 74 -2.59 2.33 -6.76
C GLY A 74 -1.49 3.39 -6.58
N ASP A 75 -1.27 4.23 -7.59
CA ASP A 75 -0.28 5.30 -7.55
C ASP A 75 -0.61 6.37 -6.49
N LEU A 76 -1.89 6.72 -6.31
CA LEU A 76 -2.33 7.66 -5.28
C LEU A 76 -2.07 7.11 -3.87
N LEU A 77 -2.31 5.83 -3.64
CA LEU A 77 -1.97 5.16 -2.38
C LEU A 77 -0.45 5.14 -2.15
N SER A 78 0.34 4.88 -3.20
CA SER A 78 1.81 4.98 -3.14
C SER A 78 2.28 6.39 -2.83
N ALA A 79 1.65 7.43 -3.39
CA ALA A 79 1.94 8.82 -3.07
C ALA A 79 1.60 9.14 -1.60
N HIS A 80 0.45 8.65 -1.11
CA HIS A 80 0.07 8.81 0.30
C HIS A 80 1.03 8.10 1.25
N PHE A 81 1.57 6.94 0.88
CA PHE A 81 2.64 6.32 1.64
C PHE A 81 3.83 7.26 1.84
N TYR A 82 4.27 7.98 0.80
CA TYR A 82 5.37 8.94 0.93
C TYR A 82 5.02 10.18 1.77
N THR A 83 3.76 10.63 1.78
CA THR A 83 3.35 11.71 2.68
C THR A 83 3.40 11.25 4.15
N LEU A 84 3.01 10.00 4.43
CA LEU A 84 3.14 9.40 5.76
C LEU A 84 4.60 9.28 6.19
N LEU A 85 5.49 8.83 5.29
CA LEU A 85 6.93 8.77 5.59
C LEU A 85 7.52 10.15 5.90
N ALA A 86 7.12 11.18 5.16
CA ALA A 86 7.58 12.54 5.40
C ALA A 86 7.20 13.05 6.81
N ASN A 87 6.07 12.60 7.35
CA ASN A 87 5.63 12.95 8.71
C ASN A 87 6.39 12.19 9.80
N ILE A 88 6.85 10.96 9.53
CA ILE A 88 7.64 10.17 10.49
C ILE A 88 9.03 10.78 10.69
N GLN A 89 9.57 11.47 9.68
CA GLN A 89 10.90 12.12 9.70
C GLN A 89 12.06 11.17 10.04
N ASP A 90 11.91 9.87 9.76
CA ASP A 90 12.95 8.84 9.93
C ASP A 90 13.51 8.44 8.56
N SER A 91 14.70 8.96 8.24
CA SER A 91 15.39 8.69 6.97
C SER A 91 15.87 7.25 6.84
N ALA A 92 16.21 6.59 7.94
CA ALA A 92 16.63 5.19 7.93
C ALA A 92 15.44 4.28 7.63
N PHE A 93 14.29 4.55 8.27
CA PHE A 93 13.04 3.86 7.97
C PHE A 93 12.59 4.08 6.53
N GLN A 94 12.62 5.32 6.04
CA GLN A 94 12.29 5.64 4.65
C GLN A 94 13.16 4.87 3.66
N LEU A 95 14.47 4.83 3.88
CA LEU A 95 15.41 4.11 3.02
C LEU A 95 15.13 2.59 3.05
N ALA A 96 14.94 2.02 4.24
CA ALA A 96 14.66 0.60 4.41
C ALA A 96 13.36 0.19 3.68
N MET A 97 12.29 0.98 3.85
CA MET A 97 11.02 0.74 3.18
C MET A 97 11.14 0.90 1.66
N SER A 98 11.83 1.93 1.17
CA SER A 98 12.03 2.15 -0.26
C SER A 98 12.78 0.99 -0.92
N ASN A 99 13.85 0.51 -0.26
CA ASN A 99 14.60 -0.66 -0.73
C ASN A 99 13.74 -1.93 -0.74
N ALA A 100 12.89 -2.12 0.28
CA ALA A 100 11.96 -3.26 0.33
C ALA A 100 10.94 -3.22 -0.82
N ILE A 101 10.42 -2.03 -1.17
CA ILE A 101 9.49 -1.86 -2.30
C ILE A 101 10.16 -2.24 -3.62
N VAL A 102 11.38 -1.73 -3.86
CA VAL A 102 12.16 -2.08 -5.06
C VAL A 102 12.35 -3.60 -5.12
N LYS A 103 12.78 -4.21 -4.01
CA LYS A 103 13.02 -5.65 -3.96
C LYS A 103 11.77 -6.48 -4.23
N ILE A 104 10.63 -6.10 -3.66
CA ILE A 104 9.35 -6.79 -3.92
C ILE A 104 8.97 -6.71 -5.40
N ASN A 105 9.14 -5.55 -6.04
CA ASN A 105 8.83 -5.40 -7.47
C ASN A 105 9.79 -6.19 -8.37
N GLU A 106 11.07 -6.27 -8.01
CA GLU A 106 12.06 -7.12 -8.68
C GLU A 106 11.71 -8.60 -8.54
N ASP A 107 11.35 -9.04 -7.33
CA ASP A 107 11.01 -10.43 -7.04
C ASP A 107 9.74 -10.85 -7.82
N LYS A 108 8.70 -10.01 -7.81
CA LYS A 108 7.49 -10.23 -8.63
C LYS A 108 7.80 -10.30 -10.12
N SER A 109 8.62 -9.39 -10.63
CA SER A 109 9.01 -9.37 -12.04
C SER A 109 9.78 -10.64 -12.43
N SER A 110 10.64 -11.12 -11.53
CA SER A 110 11.41 -12.35 -11.73
C SER A 110 10.51 -13.60 -11.74
N ILE A 111 9.50 -13.65 -10.86
CA ILE A 111 8.50 -14.73 -10.84
C ILE A 111 7.71 -14.76 -12.14
N ASN A 112 7.19 -13.62 -12.59
CA ASN A 112 6.44 -13.52 -13.84
C ASN A 112 7.28 -13.94 -15.07
N GLN A 113 8.58 -13.62 -15.08
CA GLN A 113 9.48 -14.04 -16.16
C GLN A 113 9.75 -15.56 -16.15
N ASN A 114 9.84 -16.17 -14.97
CA ASN A 114 10.03 -17.62 -14.84
C ASN A 114 8.78 -18.42 -15.23
N ASP A 115 7.58 -17.86 -15.03
CA ASP A 115 6.31 -18.47 -15.48
C ASP A 115 6.14 -18.43 -17.03
N LEU A 116 6.94 -17.61 -17.73
CA LEU A 116 6.94 -17.48 -19.19
C LEU A 116 7.99 -18.35 -19.91
N THR A 117 8.85 -19.06 -19.17
CA THR A 117 9.91 -19.97 -19.67
C THR A 117 9.61 -21.43 -19.38
#